data_AF-A0A2E6PVK1-F1
#
_entry.id   AF-A0A2E6PVK1-F1
#
_cell.length_a   1.000
_cell.length_b   1.000
_cell.length_c   1.000
_cell.angle_alpha   90.00
_cell.angle_beta   90.00
_cell.angle_gamma   90.00
#
_symmetry.space_group_name_H-M   'P 1'
#
loop_
_entity.id
_entity.type
_entity.pdbx_description
1 polymer ?
#
loop_
_entity_poly.entity_id
_entity_poly.type
_entity_poly.pdbx_seq_one_letter_code
_entity_poly.pdbx_strand_id
1 'polypeptide(L)'
;MSEVEENEVEEKVEQVEEQVEPEQTEEQPPQPNPLFKTLFEIEDGQEGKKEEEVEEDVSIPMTLNEAMDDISEEPKDEEPEEVEPEEEEEVKAEEPQKAEPKKKKLRKVIDPEVPEASKPEMHFDQPEEDKYKEFKQTLLPEEKEVFELAVYASNNMDEFEGYDEKFKDFFTRSKAFLDKRIDDDPNYDPREDDSYNVFLEKNRPKFTASDAKKIEKKMWLEEAKADIRKELEPETAELKQKLKIAEKKPQVEQAKSNFRSMAQKVVIPKEYQETFESGGQEAISKFAQENPLEYEIMEKASKNLLTYGDTLTDIFMEATPLDQSDPIHKDLVDWVNNEQDNFIKGGQTEQDGRVFMRRERYFSLPENQRSQYYTWSDDDLLKILALRTQEQVHQAIAKQREVLEKSGYVRQEASAQVKKPKKPAKVAQKPLVVDTKPRQGDNLNRTTKKKANNAMLNVLGF
;
A
#
# COMPACT_ATOMS: atom_id res chain seq x y z
N MET A 1 23.13 -30.82 55.55
CA MET A 1 24.50 -31.32 55.31
C MET A 1 24.32 -32.75 54.83
N SER A 2 24.56 -33.16 53.59
CA SER A 2 25.30 -32.55 52.48
C SER A 2 24.84 -33.23 51.17
N GLU A 3 25.32 -32.68 50.07
CA GLU A 3 25.00 -32.84 48.65
C GLU A 3 25.23 -34.21 47.96
N VAL A 4 24.43 -34.41 46.89
CA VAL A 4 24.74 -34.77 45.48
C VAL A 4 25.43 -36.12 45.13
N GLU A 5 24.81 -36.86 44.20
CA GLU A 5 25.37 -37.38 42.91
C GLU A 5 24.31 -38.28 42.22
N GLU A 6 23.79 -37.87 41.06
CA GLU A 6 24.14 -38.35 39.69
C GLU A 6 23.49 -39.68 39.29
N ASN A 7 22.71 -39.66 38.21
CA ASN A 7 22.31 -40.84 37.45
C ASN A 7 22.10 -40.45 35.98
N GLU A 8 23.13 -40.71 35.16
CA GLU A 8 23.04 -40.93 33.72
C GLU A 8 22.37 -42.29 33.46
N VAL A 9 21.51 -42.38 32.43
CA VAL A 9 21.26 -43.65 31.72
C VAL A 9 21.11 -43.38 30.23
N GLU A 10 22.01 -44.03 29.48
CA GLU A 10 22.13 -44.09 28.04
C GLU A 10 20.94 -44.79 27.32
N GLU A 11 20.59 -44.19 26.20
CA GLU A 11 20.35 -44.76 24.87
C GLU A 11 20.25 -46.30 24.72
N LYS A 12 19.11 -46.76 24.20
CA LYS A 12 19.01 -48.07 23.55
C LYS A 12 18.11 -48.01 22.31
N VAL A 13 18.74 -48.32 21.19
CA VAL A 13 18.22 -48.51 19.84
C VAL A 13 17.33 -49.76 19.79
N GLU A 14 16.16 -49.67 19.16
CA GLU A 14 15.41 -50.84 18.71
C GLU A 14 14.84 -50.59 17.29
N GLN A 15 15.45 -51.26 16.32
CA GLN A 15 14.95 -51.45 14.97
C GLN A 15 13.84 -52.51 15.00
N VAL A 16 12.69 -52.22 14.39
CA VAL A 16 11.74 -53.22 13.93
C VAL A 16 11.40 -52.92 12.47
N GLU A 17 11.92 -53.76 11.58
CA GLU A 17 11.36 -53.99 10.25
C GLU A 17 10.08 -54.83 10.41
N GLU A 18 8.97 -54.37 9.85
CA GLU A 18 7.83 -55.23 9.54
C GLU A 18 7.27 -54.91 8.15
N GLN A 19 6.96 -55.99 7.42
CA GLN A 19 6.65 -56.05 6.01
C GLN A 19 5.19 -55.67 5.69
N VAL A 20 5.04 -54.84 4.66
CA VAL A 20 4.07 -54.85 3.54
C VAL A 20 2.74 -55.61 3.72
N GLU A 21 1.63 -54.86 3.65
CA GLU A 21 0.43 -55.23 2.90
C GLU A 21 -0.19 -53.97 2.26
N PRO A 22 -0.52 -53.94 0.95
CA PRO A 22 -1.04 -52.74 0.30
C PRO A 22 -2.58 -52.70 0.35
N GLU A 23 -3.13 -51.79 1.16
CA GLU A 23 -4.55 -51.45 1.09
C GLU A 23 -4.78 -50.46 -0.06
N GLN A 24 -5.40 -50.97 -1.14
CA GLN A 24 -5.98 -50.18 -2.21
C GLN A 24 -7.04 -49.25 -1.64
N THR A 25 -6.74 -47.96 -1.56
CA THR A 25 -7.78 -46.92 -1.41
C THR A 25 -8.00 -46.31 -2.78
N GLU A 26 -9.19 -46.53 -3.35
CA GLU A 26 -9.67 -45.91 -4.57
C GLU A 26 -9.52 -44.38 -4.49
N GLU A 27 -8.65 -43.82 -5.33
CA GLU A 27 -8.67 -42.40 -5.66
C GLU A 27 -10.02 -42.06 -6.34
N GLN A 28 -10.90 -41.40 -5.60
CA GLN A 28 -11.95 -40.60 -6.22
C GLN A 28 -11.28 -39.50 -7.04
N PRO A 29 -11.60 -39.34 -8.33
CA PRO A 29 -11.11 -38.20 -9.09
C PRO A 29 -11.63 -36.92 -8.44
N PRO A 30 -10.80 -35.86 -8.32
CA PRO A 30 -11.24 -34.59 -7.76
C PRO A 30 -12.44 -34.08 -8.56
N GLN A 31 -13.53 -33.77 -7.88
CA GLN A 31 -14.68 -33.15 -8.54
C GLN A 31 -14.21 -31.84 -9.20
N PRO A 32 -14.49 -31.64 -10.50
CA PRO A 32 -14.05 -30.46 -11.21
C PRO A 32 -14.75 -29.23 -10.64
N ASN A 33 -13.96 -28.25 -10.19
CA ASN A 33 -14.45 -26.95 -9.77
C ASN A 33 -15.31 -26.32 -10.89
N PRO A 34 -16.58 -25.96 -10.65
CA PRO A 34 -17.49 -25.46 -11.70
C PRO A 34 -17.02 -24.14 -12.32
N LEU A 35 -16.16 -23.39 -11.62
CA LEU A 35 -15.54 -22.16 -12.12
C LEU A 35 -14.52 -22.39 -13.25
N PHE A 36 -13.89 -23.57 -13.31
CA PHE A 36 -12.90 -23.88 -14.35
C PHE A 36 -13.53 -24.28 -15.68
N LYS A 37 -14.73 -24.88 -15.68
CA LYS A 37 -15.47 -25.16 -16.92
C LYS A 37 -15.97 -23.87 -17.59
N THR A 38 -16.48 -22.92 -16.82
CA THR A 38 -17.02 -21.67 -17.38
C THR A 38 -15.97 -20.77 -18.03
N LEU A 39 -14.69 -20.91 -17.69
CA LEU A 39 -13.62 -20.10 -18.27
C LEU A 39 -13.00 -20.67 -19.55
N PHE A 40 -13.12 -21.99 -19.80
CA PHE A 40 -12.55 -22.65 -20.98
C PHE A 40 -13.58 -23.17 -21.98
N GLU A 41 -14.88 -23.17 -21.64
CA GLU A 41 -15.97 -23.56 -22.55
C GLU A 41 -16.53 -22.37 -23.36
N ILE A 42 -15.92 -21.18 -23.25
CA ILE A 42 -16.33 -19.96 -23.97
C ILE A 42 -15.59 -19.77 -25.31
N GLU A 43 -14.52 -20.52 -25.59
CA GLU A 43 -13.66 -20.25 -26.76
C GLU A 43 -13.88 -21.18 -27.97
N ASP A 44 -14.85 -22.09 -27.94
CA ASP A 44 -15.06 -23.09 -29.03
C ASP A 44 -16.46 -23.04 -29.67
N GLY A 45 -17.01 -21.83 -29.86
CA GLY A 45 -18.36 -21.69 -30.39
C GLY A 45 -18.69 -20.37 -31.06
N GLN A 46 -17.99 -19.99 -32.13
CA GLN A 46 -18.52 -19.03 -33.11
C GLN A 46 -17.84 -19.10 -34.50
N GLU A 47 -17.99 -20.23 -35.19
CA GLU A 47 -17.99 -20.24 -36.66
C GLU A 47 -19.44 -20.14 -37.18
N GLY A 48 -19.73 -19.12 -37.99
CA GLY A 48 -20.90 -19.15 -38.88
C GLY A 48 -21.60 -17.83 -39.21
N LYS A 49 -21.11 -17.15 -40.27
CA LYS A 49 -21.84 -16.36 -41.29
C LYS A 49 -22.74 -15.18 -40.86
N LYS A 50 -22.37 -13.98 -41.35
CA LYS A 50 -23.18 -13.26 -42.37
C LYS A 50 -22.39 -12.15 -43.07
N GLU A 51 -22.43 -12.18 -44.40
CA GLU A 51 -22.09 -11.09 -45.31
C GLU A 51 -23.14 -9.97 -45.21
N GLU A 52 -22.70 -8.71 -45.18
CA GLU A 52 -23.44 -7.56 -45.72
C GLU A 52 -22.45 -6.44 -46.06
N GLU A 53 -22.37 -6.09 -47.36
CA GLU A 53 -21.64 -4.95 -47.90
C GLU A 53 -22.29 -3.64 -47.44
N VAL A 54 -21.50 -2.69 -46.89
CA VAL A 54 -21.74 -1.24 -47.06
C VAL A 54 -20.38 -0.53 -47.11
N GLU A 55 -20.32 0.43 -48.03
CA GLU A 55 -19.19 1.18 -48.58
C GLU A 55 -18.46 2.12 -47.58
N GLU A 56 -17.19 2.38 -47.93
CA GLU A 56 -16.42 3.64 -47.79
C GLU A 56 -16.59 4.49 -46.51
N ASP A 57 -15.58 4.44 -45.63
CA ASP A 57 -14.72 5.62 -45.42
C ASP A 57 -13.42 5.21 -44.71
N VAL A 58 -12.29 5.38 -45.38
CA VAL A 58 -10.95 5.15 -44.83
C VAL A 58 -10.47 6.46 -44.24
N SER A 59 -10.40 6.57 -42.91
CA SER A 59 -9.51 7.51 -42.26
C SER A 59 -8.66 6.79 -41.21
N ILE A 60 -7.36 6.76 -41.51
CA ILE A 60 -6.29 6.27 -40.65
C ILE A 60 -6.01 7.36 -39.61
N PRO A 61 -6.02 7.11 -38.29
CA PRO A 61 -5.40 8.05 -37.37
C PRO A 61 -3.88 7.85 -37.42
N MET A 62 -3.23 8.83 -38.03
CA MET A 62 -1.78 9.02 -38.00
C MET A 62 -1.29 9.32 -36.58
N THR A 63 -0.23 8.60 -36.21
CA THR A 63 0.95 8.99 -35.44
C THR A 63 0.95 10.27 -34.58
N LEU A 64 1.23 10.03 -33.30
CA LEU A 64 1.80 10.78 -32.16
C LEU A 64 2.62 12.10 -32.34
N ASN A 65 2.60 12.78 -33.49
CA ASN A 65 3.45 13.97 -33.74
C ASN A 65 2.71 15.32 -33.75
N GLU A 66 1.46 15.38 -33.31
CA GLU A 66 0.61 16.60 -33.41
C GLU A 66 0.01 17.04 -32.05
N ALA A 67 0.73 16.83 -30.94
CA ALA A 67 0.32 17.28 -29.61
C ALA A 67 1.40 18.10 -28.87
N MET A 68 2.33 18.71 -29.62
CA MET A 68 3.49 19.45 -29.09
C MET A 68 3.63 20.85 -29.67
N ASP A 69 2.52 21.50 -30.02
CA ASP A 69 2.49 22.93 -30.39
C ASP A 69 1.16 23.55 -29.92
N ASP A 70 1.05 23.83 -28.62
CA ASP A 70 0.06 24.80 -28.12
C ASP A 70 0.47 25.38 -26.75
N ILE A 71 1.68 25.93 -26.66
CA ILE A 71 2.10 26.83 -25.58
C ILE A 71 2.60 28.12 -26.23
N SER A 72 1.66 29.01 -26.50
CA SER A 72 1.93 30.42 -26.82
C SER A 72 0.77 31.26 -26.31
N GLU A 73 0.91 31.81 -25.10
CA GLU A 73 0.36 33.12 -24.76
C GLU A 73 1.04 33.66 -23.48
N GLU A 74 1.91 34.65 -23.67
CA GLU A 74 2.30 35.63 -22.64
C GLU A 74 1.03 36.34 -22.10
N PRO A 75 1.00 36.78 -20.82
CA PRO A 75 1.46 38.14 -20.55
C PRO A 75 2.09 38.42 -19.17
N LYS A 76 3.02 39.39 -19.21
CA LYS A 76 3.26 40.52 -18.29
C LYS A 76 3.80 40.29 -16.87
N ASP A 77 5.02 40.81 -16.72
CA ASP A 77 5.62 41.40 -15.52
C ASP A 77 4.66 42.26 -14.69
N GLU A 78 4.61 41.98 -13.39
CA GLU A 78 4.39 42.97 -12.33
C GLU A 78 5.35 42.65 -11.17
N GLU A 79 6.27 43.60 -10.90
CA GLU A 79 7.11 43.69 -9.71
C GLU A 79 6.27 43.63 -8.42
N PRO A 80 6.83 43.12 -7.33
CA PRO A 80 6.56 43.70 -6.03
C PRO A 80 7.82 44.33 -5.41
N GLU A 81 7.64 45.61 -5.08
CA GLU A 81 8.49 46.50 -4.29
C GLU A 81 9.05 45.84 -3.02
N GLU A 82 10.33 46.10 -2.79
CA GLU A 82 11.01 46.07 -1.51
C GLU A 82 10.32 47.04 -0.54
N VAL A 83 9.74 46.52 0.54
CA VAL A 83 9.27 47.34 1.67
C VAL A 83 10.09 46.98 2.90
N GLU A 84 11.05 47.85 3.22
CA GLU A 84 11.61 48.02 4.56
C GLU A 84 10.52 48.24 5.61
N PRO A 85 10.78 47.82 6.85
CA PRO A 85 10.60 48.78 7.94
C PRO A 85 11.83 48.84 8.86
N GLU A 86 12.50 50.00 8.84
CA GLU A 86 12.75 50.88 10.01
C GLU A 86 11.67 50.70 11.11
N GLU A 87 11.87 50.80 12.41
CA GLU A 87 12.93 51.35 13.28
C GLU A 87 12.53 50.90 14.70
N GLU A 88 13.47 50.42 15.51
CA GLU A 88 13.25 50.18 16.94
C GLU A 88 13.37 51.51 17.70
N GLU A 89 12.26 52.03 18.23
CA GLU A 89 12.29 53.14 19.20
C GLU A 89 11.82 52.69 20.59
N GLU A 90 12.64 53.01 21.58
CA GLU A 90 12.48 52.74 23.01
C GLU A 90 11.19 53.36 23.58
N VAL A 91 10.40 52.59 24.34
CA VAL A 91 9.64 53.17 25.46
C VAL A 91 9.74 52.29 26.71
N LYS A 92 10.45 52.86 27.67
CA LYS A 92 10.61 52.44 29.06
C LYS A 92 9.35 52.82 29.85
N ALA A 93 8.65 51.85 30.42
CA ALA A 93 7.69 52.10 31.50
C ALA A 93 7.66 50.91 32.48
N GLU A 94 8.00 51.20 33.73
CA GLU A 94 7.92 50.32 34.89
C GLU A 94 6.50 49.78 35.11
N GLU A 95 6.38 48.47 35.38
CA GLU A 95 5.25 47.90 36.12
C GLU A 95 5.78 47.21 37.40
N PRO A 96 5.13 47.42 38.56
CA PRO A 96 5.58 46.86 39.82
C PRO A 96 5.16 45.39 39.98
N GLN A 97 6.04 44.65 40.64
CA GLN A 97 5.95 43.25 41.04
C GLN A 97 4.60 42.86 41.67
N LYS A 98 3.97 41.79 41.17
CA LYS A 98 3.20 40.88 42.02
C LYS A 98 2.94 39.49 41.40
N ALA A 99 3.27 38.50 42.23
CA ALA A 99 2.83 37.10 42.23
C ALA A 99 3.31 36.21 41.07
N GLU A 100 4.38 35.47 41.34
CA GLU A 100 4.81 34.29 40.59
C GLU A 100 3.66 33.27 40.44
N PRO A 101 3.23 32.94 39.21
CA PRO A 101 2.59 31.66 38.97
C PRO A 101 3.70 30.61 38.83
N LYS A 102 3.57 29.52 39.61
CA LYS A 102 4.45 28.34 39.55
C LYS A 102 4.72 27.95 38.09
N LYS A 103 5.97 28.11 37.65
CA LYS A 103 6.47 27.63 36.36
C LYS A 103 6.16 26.13 36.26
N LYS A 104 5.12 25.76 35.50
CA LYS A 104 5.02 24.41 34.96
C LYS A 104 6.28 24.23 34.11
N LYS A 105 7.14 23.31 34.50
CA LYS A 105 8.28 22.91 33.69
C LYS A 105 7.71 22.40 32.36
N LEU A 106 7.83 23.19 31.29
CA LEU A 106 7.75 22.66 29.92
C LEU A 106 8.82 21.57 29.87
N ARG A 107 8.39 20.31 29.90
CA ARG A 107 9.27 19.18 29.65
C ARG A 107 9.73 19.33 28.20
N LYS A 108 11.05 19.41 28.00
CA LYS A 108 11.68 19.45 26.68
C LYS A 108 11.15 18.27 25.88
N VAL A 109 10.44 18.56 24.80
CA VAL A 109 10.44 17.71 23.62
C VAL A 109 11.89 17.73 23.15
N ILE A 110 12.63 16.68 23.49
CA ILE A 110 13.94 16.46 22.89
C ILE A 110 13.61 15.95 21.51
N ASP A 111 13.68 16.83 20.52
CA ASP A 111 13.93 16.45 19.14
C ASP A 111 15.45 16.27 19.05
N PRO A 112 16.00 15.05 19.19
CA PRO A 112 17.31 14.81 18.64
C PRO A 112 17.18 14.93 17.13
N GLU A 113 17.96 15.81 16.50
CA GLU A 113 18.22 15.74 15.07
C GLU A 113 18.71 14.32 14.77
N VAL A 114 17.84 13.54 14.13
CA VAL A 114 18.17 12.20 13.67
C VAL A 114 19.23 12.40 12.59
N PRO A 115 20.48 11.90 12.78
CA PRO A 115 21.44 11.87 11.69
C PRO A 115 20.79 11.08 10.57
N GLU A 116 20.79 11.67 9.37
CA GLU A 116 20.28 11.09 8.13
C GLU A 116 20.81 9.66 8.01
N ALA A 117 20.03 8.69 8.48
CA ALA A 117 20.43 7.31 8.53
C ALA A 117 20.45 6.84 7.08
N SER A 118 21.68 6.69 6.58
CA SER A 118 22.03 6.02 5.33
C SER A 118 20.96 4.99 4.99
N LYS A 119 20.21 5.27 3.91
CA LYS A 119 19.31 4.31 3.29
C LYS A 119 19.99 2.94 3.31
N PRO A 120 19.36 1.87 3.81
CA PRO A 120 19.86 0.55 3.51
C PRO A 120 19.90 0.47 1.99
N GLU A 121 21.11 0.39 1.44
CA GLU A 121 21.31 0.03 0.05
C GLU A 121 20.58 -1.30 -0.11
N MET A 122 19.42 -1.24 -0.78
CA MET A 122 18.93 -2.42 -1.43
C MET A 122 20.10 -2.83 -2.31
N HIS A 123 20.69 -3.99 -2.02
CA HIS A 123 21.44 -4.75 -3.02
C HIS A 123 20.43 -5.08 -4.12
N PHE A 124 20.16 -4.08 -4.96
CA PHE A 124 19.97 -4.30 -6.38
C PHE A 124 21.16 -5.16 -6.79
N ASP A 125 20.90 -6.24 -7.52
CA ASP A 125 21.93 -6.89 -8.30
C ASP A 125 22.64 -5.78 -9.06
N GLN A 126 23.82 -5.39 -8.56
CA GLN A 126 24.64 -4.41 -9.23
C GLN A 126 24.86 -4.98 -10.62
N PRO A 127 24.63 -4.20 -11.69
CA PRO A 127 24.99 -4.66 -13.02
C PRO A 127 26.45 -5.09 -12.92
N GLU A 128 26.72 -6.38 -13.16
CA GLU A 128 28.07 -6.94 -13.06
C GLU A 128 29.01 -5.96 -13.75
N GLU A 129 29.94 -5.37 -12.98
CA GLU A 129 30.90 -4.44 -13.55
C GLU A 129 31.59 -5.17 -14.70
N ASP A 130 31.40 -4.66 -15.92
CA ASP A 130 31.95 -5.27 -17.12
C ASP A 130 33.48 -5.27 -16.99
N LYS A 131 34.02 -6.41 -16.54
CA LYS A 131 35.45 -6.66 -16.21
C LYS A 131 36.39 -6.27 -17.35
N TYR A 132 35.85 -6.08 -18.56
CA TYR A 132 36.60 -5.76 -19.77
C TYR A 132 36.22 -4.41 -20.38
N LYS A 133 35.48 -3.52 -19.68
CA LYS A 133 35.01 -2.23 -20.21
C LYS A 133 36.13 -1.37 -20.81
N GLU A 134 37.25 -1.23 -20.10
CA GLU A 134 38.42 -0.49 -20.58
C GLU A 134 39.10 -1.16 -21.78
N PHE A 135 39.19 -2.49 -21.75
CA PHE A 135 39.79 -3.26 -22.85
C PHE A 135 38.97 -3.18 -24.13
N LYS A 136 37.63 -3.29 -24.03
CA LYS A 136 36.69 -3.18 -25.16
C LYS A 136 36.81 -1.85 -25.90
N GLN A 137 37.21 -0.76 -25.23
CA GLN A 137 37.42 0.55 -25.86
C GLN A 137 38.70 0.61 -26.71
N THR A 138 39.65 -0.31 -26.48
CA THR A 138 40.93 -0.35 -27.21
C THR A 138 40.89 -1.21 -28.48
N LEU A 139 39.80 -1.95 -28.68
CA LEU A 139 39.57 -2.87 -29.80
C LEU A 139 38.86 -2.17 -30.97
N LEU A 140 39.09 -2.67 -32.19
CA LEU A 140 38.31 -2.27 -33.36
C LEU A 140 36.86 -2.77 -33.25
N PRO A 141 35.87 -2.17 -33.95
CA PRO A 141 34.48 -2.63 -33.91
C PRO A 141 34.31 -4.13 -34.21
N GLU A 142 34.98 -4.64 -35.24
CA GLU A 142 34.94 -6.07 -35.60
C GLU A 142 35.58 -6.98 -34.54
N GLU A 143 36.65 -6.52 -33.88
CA GLU A 143 37.30 -7.24 -32.80
C GLU A 143 36.46 -7.24 -31.53
N LYS A 144 35.75 -6.13 -31.29
CA LYS A 144 34.83 -5.97 -30.16
C LYS A 144 33.65 -6.94 -30.25
N GLU A 145 33.02 -7.07 -31.42
CA GLU A 145 31.91 -8.03 -31.63
C GLU A 145 32.35 -9.47 -31.37
N VAL A 146 33.52 -9.87 -31.89
CA VAL A 146 34.07 -11.22 -31.67
C VAL A 146 34.48 -11.44 -30.21
N PHE A 147 35.01 -10.41 -29.56
CA PHE A 147 35.35 -10.47 -28.14
C PHE A 147 34.11 -10.56 -27.25
N GLU A 148 33.04 -9.85 -27.57
CA GLU A 148 31.76 -9.92 -26.86
C GLU A 148 31.12 -11.30 -26.96
N LEU A 149 31.16 -11.92 -28.15
CA LEU A 149 30.75 -13.32 -28.32
C LEU A 149 31.59 -14.27 -27.46
N ALA A 150 32.90 -14.03 -27.34
CA ALA A 150 33.78 -14.84 -26.51
C ALA A 150 33.53 -14.67 -25.01
N VAL A 151 33.28 -13.45 -24.55
CA VAL A 151 32.90 -13.16 -23.16
C VAL A 151 31.56 -13.81 -22.83
N TYR A 152 30.57 -13.63 -23.69
CA TYR A 152 29.25 -14.25 -23.51
C TYR A 152 29.33 -15.78 -23.49
N ALA A 153 30.10 -16.38 -24.41
CA ALA A 153 30.28 -17.83 -24.46
C ALA A 153 31.02 -18.37 -23.24
N SER A 154 32.08 -17.69 -22.78
CA SER A 154 32.84 -18.09 -21.59
C SER A 154 31.97 -18.08 -20.32
N ASN A 155 31.07 -17.10 -20.20
CA ASN A 155 30.23 -16.93 -19.01
C ASN A 155 28.98 -17.82 -19.01
N ASN A 156 28.40 -18.11 -20.18
CA ASN A 156 27.08 -18.78 -20.28
C ASN A 156 27.14 -20.19 -20.88
N MET A 157 28.31 -20.64 -21.33
CA MET A 157 28.48 -21.94 -21.97
C MET A 157 29.77 -22.63 -21.51
N ASP A 158 29.63 -23.70 -20.74
CA ASP A 158 30.74 -24.53 -20.24
C ASP A 158 31.70 -25.01 -21.36
N GLU A 159 31.18 -25.21 -22.58
CA GLU A 159 31.96 -25.59 -23.77
C GLU A 159 33.06 -24.58 -24.13
N PHE A 160 32.91 -23.31 -23.73
CA PHE A 160 33.78 -22.19 -24.12
C PHE A 160 34.43 -21.47 -22.94
N GLU A 161 34.52 -22.12 -21.77
CA GLU A 161 35.16 -21.57 -20.59
C GLU A 161 36.61 -21.09 -20.88
N GLY A 162 36.93 -19.88 -20.44
CA GLY A 162 38.24 -19.24 -20.63
C GLY A 162 38.52 -18.75 -22.06
N TYR A 163 37.52 -18.72 -22.94
CA TYR A 163 37.68 -18.14 -24.28
C TYR A 163 37.86 -16.62 -24.24
N ASP A 164 37.25 -15.94 -23.27
CA ASP A 164 37.43 -14.52 -23.00
C ASP A 164 38.91 -14.16 -22.79
N GLU A 165 39.62 -14.91 -21.94
CA GLU A 165 41.06 -14.70 -21.70
C GLU A 165 41.90 -15.01 -22.94
N LYS A 166 41.58 -16.08 -23.69
CA LYS A 166 42.30 -16.44 -24.93
C LYS A 166 42.17 -15.36 -26.00
N PHE A 167 40.97 -14.81 -26.19
CA PHE A 167 40.76 -13.73 -27.16
C PHE A 167 41.39 -12.42 -26.68
N LYS A 168 41.34 -12.11 -25.38
CA LYS A 168 42.03 -10.95 -24.80
C LYS A 168 43.55 -11.02 -25.04
N ASP A 169 44.16 -12.16 -24.75
CA ASP A 169 45.58 -12.41 -24.98
C ASP A 169 45.96 -12.29 -26.46
N PHE A 170 45.12 -12.83 -27.35
CA PHE A 170 45.34 -12.75 -28.78
C PHE A 170 45.32 -11.30 -29.27
N PHE A 171 44.28 -10.52 -28.97
CA PHE A 171 44.19 -9.12 -29.40
C PHE A 171 45.31 -8.26 -28.81
N THR A 172 45.70 -8.50 -27.55
CA THR A 172 46.83 -7.82 -26.91
C THR A 172 48.15 -8.11 -27.63
N ARG A 173 48.42 -9.38 -27.97
CA ARG A 173 49.64 -9.78 -28.70
C ARG A 173 49.62 -9.31 -30.16
N SER A 174 48.46 -9.32 -30.79
CA SER A 174 48.27 -8.85 -32.17
C SER A 174 48.56 -7.36 -32.27
N LYS A 175 47.99 -6.56 -31.36
CA LYS A 175 48.24 -5.12 -31.28
C LYS A 175 49.72 -4.81 -31.02
N ALA A 176 50.34 -5.49 -30.04
CA ALA A 176 51.77 -5.33 -29.77
C ALA A 176 52.67 -5.72 -30.96
N PHE A 177 52.26 -6.70 -31.77
CA PHE A 177 52.96 -7.08 -32.99
C PHE A 177 52.86 -5.98 -34.06
N LEU A 178 51.67 -5.43 -34.25
CA LEU A 178 51.43 -4.35 -35.22
C LEU A 178 52.14 -3.06 -34.81
N ASP A 179 51.99 -2.64 -33.55
CA ASP A 179 52.61 -1.42 -33.02
C ASP A 179 54.13 -1.45 -33.24
N LYS A 180 54.79 -2.57 -32.94
CA LYS A 180 56.23 -2.74 -33.17
C LYS A 180 56.62 -2.62 -34.64
N ARG A 181 55.80 -3.14 -35.56
CA ARG A 181 56.08 -3.10 -37.00
C ARG A 181 55.82 -1.72 -37.60
N ILE A 182 54.82 -1.01 -37.11
CA ILE A 182 54.50 0.37 -37.50
C ILE A 182 55.59 1.33 -36.99
N ASP A 183 56.13 1.09 -35.79
CA ASP A 183 57.28 1.85 -35.26
C ASP A 183 58.54 1.65 -36.13
N ASP A 184 58.75 0.44 -36.66
CA ASP A 184 59.88 0.10 -37.53
C ASP A 184 59.67 0.57 -39.00
N ASP A 185 58.43 0.56 -39.50
CA ASP A 185 58.04 1.06 -40.84
C ASP A 185 56.67 1.76 -40.80
N PRO A 186 56.61 3.10 -40.90
CA PRO A 186 55.36 3.86 -40.87
C PRO A 186 54.39 3.56 -42.02
N ASN A 187 54.84 2.94 -43.11
CA ASN A 187 53.99 2.53 -44.25
C ASN A 187 53.67 1.03 -44.24
N TYR A 188 53.89 0.34 -43.12
CA TYR A 188 53.65 -1.09 -42.98
C TYR A 188 52.20 -1.47 -43.30
N ASP A 189 52.03 -2.39 -44.27
CA ASP A 189 50.75 -3.05 -44.54
C ASP A 189 50.72 -4.46 -43.92
N PRO A 190 49.88 -4.71 -42.90
CA PRO A 190 49.75 -6.02 -42.27
C PRO A 190 49.36 -7.16 -43.23
N ARG A 191 48.76 -6.86 -44.39
CA ARG A 191 48.31 -7.87 -45.34
C ARG A 191 49.46 -8.50 -46.13
N GLU A 192 50.55 -7.76 -46.31
CA GLU A 192 51.73 -8.19 -47.08
C GLU A 192 52.81 -8.84 -46.20
N ASP A 193 52.68 -8.80 -44.87
CA ASP A 193 53.64 -9.42 -43.94
C ASP A 193 53.31 -10.91 -43.70
N ASP A 194 54.08 -11.79 -44.35
CA ASP A 194 54.04 -13.24 -44.15
C ASP A 194 54.19 -13.65 -42.67
N SER A 195 54.98 -12.90 -41.89
CA SER A 195 55.20 -13.22 -40.48
C SER A 195 53.97 -12.91 -39.61
N TYR A 196 53.23 -11.85 -39.94
CA TYR A 196 51.96 -11.53 -39.30
C TYR A 196 50.88 -12.54 -39.69
N ASN A 197 50.83 -12.94 -40.97
CA ASN A 197 49.91 -13.97 -41.44
C ASN A 197 50.13 -15.31 -40.72
N VAL A 198 51.39 -15.74 -40.55
CA VAL A 198 51.72 -16.95 -39.78
C VAL A 198 51.36 -16.82 -38.29
N PHE A 199 51.50 -15.62 -37.71
CA PHE A 199 51.05 -15.35 -36.34
C PHE A 199 49.54 -15.52 -36.20
N LEU A 200 48.76 -14.93 -37.13
CA LEU A 200 47.30 -15.04 -37.16
C LEU A 200 46.84 -16.49 -37.30
N GLU A 201 47.46 -17.28 -38.19
CA GLU A 201 47.08 -18.68 -38.40
C GLU A 201 47.29 -19.57 -37.17
N LYS A 202 48.37 -19.33 -36.42
CA LYS A 202 48.76 -20.15 -35.26
C LYS A 202 48.10 -19.74 -33.96
N ASN A 203 47.87 -18.44 -33.76
CA ASN A 203 47.49 -17.91 -32.44
C ASN A 203 46.04 -17.43 -32.37
N ARG A 204 45.35 -17.22 -33.51
CA ARG A 204 43.95 -16.76 -33.48
C ARG A 204 43.04 -17.85 -32.90
N PRO A 205 42.37 -17.61 -31.76
CA PRO A 205 41.32 -18.50 -31.30
C PRO A 205 40.18 -18.48 -32.33
N LYS A 206 39.66 -19.65 -32.69
CA LYS A 206 38.62 -19.78 -33.72
C LYS A 206 37.35 -20.37 -33.11
N PHE A 207 36.24 -19.69 -33.32
CA PHE A 207 34.93 -20.33 -33.29
C PHE A 207 34.74 -21.11 -34.59
N THR A 208 34.10 -22.28 -34.52
CA THR A 208 33.54 -22.84 -35.75
C THR A 208 32.36 -21.96 -36.19
N ALA A 209 32.06 -21.92 -37.49
CA ALA A 209 30.95 -21.13 -38.00
C ALA A 209 29.59 -21.55 -37.40
N SER A 210 29.45 -22.82 -36.97
CA SER A 210 28.28 -23.30 -36.23
C SER A 210 28.25 -22.79 -34.79
N ASP A 211 29.40 -22.72 -34.12
CA ASP A 211 29.49 -22.26 -32.72
C ASP A 211 29.19 -20.76 -32.63
N ALA A 212 29.79 -19.95 -33.51
CA ALA A 212 29.52 -18.52 -33.56
C ALA A 212 28.02 -18.23 -33.73
N LYS A 213 27.34 -18.92 -34.66
CA LYS A 213 25.89 -18.80 -34.85
C LYS A 213 25.07 -19.28 -33.66
N LYS A 214 25.51 -20.34 -32.96
CA LYS A 214 24.85 -20.87 -31.76
C LYS A 214 24.94 -19.88 -30.61
N ILE A 215 26.12 -19.31 -30.39
CA ILE A 215 26.42 -18.30 -29.36
C ILE A 215 25.61 -17.04 -29.66
N GLU A 216 25.71 -16.52 -30.88
CA GLU A 216 24.95 -15.35 -31.34
C GLU A 216 23.44 -15.56 -31.13
N LYS A 217 22.86 -16.66 -31.65
CA LYS A 217 21.43 -16.95 -31.47
C LYS A 217 21.01 -17.00 -30.00
N LYS A 218 21.84 -17.53 -29.10
CA LYS A 218 21.55 -17.56 -27.67
C LYS A 218 21.59 -16.16 -27.06
N MET A 219 22.60 -15.36 -27.40
CA MET A 219 22.74 -13.98 -26.96
C MET A 219 21.50 -13.16 -27.34
N TRP A 220 21.09 -13.21 -28.62
CA TRP A 220 19.86 -12.55 -29.09
C TRP A 220 18.59 -13.06 -28.38
N LEU A 221 18.51 -14.36 -28.09
CA LEU A 221 17.36 -14.94 -27.41
C LEU A 221 17.28 -14.52 -25.94
N GLU A 222 18.43 -14.38 -25.27
CA GLU A 222 18.50 -13.88 -23.90
C GLU A 222 18.23 -12.37 -23.83
N GLU A 223 18.73 -11.60 -24.78
CA GLU A 223 18.40 -10.18 -24.91
C GLU A 223 16.89 -10.00 -25.14
N ALA A 224 16.30 -10.75 -26.08
CA ALA A 224 14.86 -10.73 -26.30
C ALA A 224 14.06 -11.15 -25.05
N LYS A 225 14.54 -12.15 -24.29
CA LYS A 225 13.92 -12.51 -23.00
C LYS A 225 14.05 -11.42 -21.96
N ALA A 226 15.18 -10.73 -21.91
CA ALA A 226 15.42 -9.64 -20.98
C ALA A 226 14.50 -8.46 -21.31
N ASP A 227 14.31 -8.14 -22.59
CA ASP A 227 13.41 -7.08 -23.03
C ASP A 227 11.94 -7.43 -22.75
N ILE A 228 11.51 -8.66 -23.07
CA ILE A 228 10.18 -9.15 -22.69
C ILE A 228 9.98 -9.10 -21.17
N ARG A 229 11.01 -9.45 -20.38
CA ARG A 229 10.92 -9.36 -18.91
C ARG A 229 10.78 -7.91 -18.45
N LYS A 230 11.51 -6.96 -19.03
CA LYS A 230 11.39 -5.54 -18.69
C LYS A 230 10.01 -4.97 -19.05
N GLU A 231 9.45 -5.40 -20.17
CA GLU A 231 8.09 -5.02 -20.57
C GLU A 231 7.01 -5.62 -19.65
N LEU A 232 7.18 -6.89 -19.25
CA LEU A 232 6.23 -7.59 -18.37
C LEU A 232 6.42 -7.27 -16.88
N GLU A 233 7.58 -6.76 -16.47
CA GLU A 233 7.88 -6.42 -15.08
C GLU A 233 6.82 -5.51 -14.45
N PRO A 234 6.43 -4.36 -15.04
CA PRO A 234 5.38 -3.51 -14.48
C PRO A 234 4.04 -4.25 -14.37
N GLU A 235 3.64 -5.00 -15.39
CA GLU A 235 2.39 -5.77 -15.37
C GLU A 235 2.39 -6.82 -14.26
N THR A 236 3.51 -7.54 -14.08
CA THR A 236 3.64 -8.54 -13.03
C THR A 236 3.69 -7.91 -11.63
N ALA A 237 4.30 -6.72 -11.49
CA ALA A 237 4.33 -5.97 -10.24
C ALA A 237 2.93 -5.50 -9.85
N GLU A 238 2.17 -4.94 -10.80
CA GLU A 238 0.77 -4.56 -10.59
C GLU A 238 -0.09 -5.77 -10.22
N LEU A 239 0.07 -6.90 -10.91
CA LEU A 239 -0.71 -8.10 -10.65
C LEU A 239 -0.40 -8.67 -9.26
N LYS A 240 0.87 -8.70 -8.87
CA LYS A 240 1.28 -9.07 -7.50
C LYS A 240 0.67 -8.14 -6.45
N GLN A 241 0.62 -6.83 -6.72
CA GLN A 241 -0.01 -5.88 -5.82
C GLN A 241 -1.52 -6.11 -5.71
N LYS A 242 -2.22 -6.33 -6.84
CA LYS A 242 -3.65 -6.66 -6.89
C LYS A 242 -3.96 -7.95 -6.11
N LEU A 243 -3.13 -8.98 -6.23
CA LEU A 243 -3.25 -10.22 -5.46
C LEU A 243 -3.08 -9.98 -3.96
N LYS A 244 -2.05 -9.23 -3.55
CA LYS A 244 -1.84 -8.87 -2.13
C LYS A 244 -3.04 -8.11 -1.55
N ILE A 245 -3.60 -7.16 -2.30
CA ILE A 245 -4.79 -6.41 -1.86
C ILE A 245 -6.01 -7.35 -1.75
N ALA A 246 -6.20 -8.25 -2.72
CA ALA A 246 -7.30 -9.20 -2.70
C ALA A 246 -7.22 -10.19 -1.52
N GLU A 247 -6.02 -10.65 -1.16
CA GLU A 247 -5.76 -11.50 0.00
C GLU A 247 -6.05 -10.79 1.33
N LYS A 248 -5.68 -9.50 1.44
CA LYS A 248 -5.91 -8.69 2.65
C LYS A 248 -7.34 -8.19 2.78
N LYS A 249 -8.10 -8.09 1.68
CA LYS A 249 -9.48 -7.57 1.64
C LYS A 249 -10.40 -8.09 2.77
N PRO A 250 -10.50 -9.40 3.06
CA PRO A 250 -11.34 -9.87 4.17
C PRO A 250 -10.90 -9.33 5.54
N GLN A 251 -9.59 -9.17 5.76
CA GLN A 251 -9.07 -8.62 7.01
C GLN A 251 -9.38 -7.12 7.13
N VAL A 252 -9.26 -6.39 6.01
CA VAL A 252 -9.62 -4.97 5.92
C VAL A 252 -11.11 -4.76 6.22
N GLU A 253 -11.99 -5.54 5.59
CA GLU A 253 -13.44 -5.45 5.83
C GLU A 253 -13.80 -5.82 7.28
N GLN A 254 -13.11 -6.80 7.87
CA GLN A 254 -13.28 -7.14 9.27
C GLN A 254 -12.82 -5.99 10.19
N ALA A 255 -11.68 -5.36 9.90
CA ALA A 255 -11.18 -4.21 10.66
C ALA A 255 -12.15 -3.02 10.56
N LYS A 256 -12.66 -2.72 9.36
CA LYS A 256 -13.72 -1.71 9.15
C LYS A 256 -14.99 -2.03 9.93
N SER A 257 -15.44 -3.28 9.92
CA SER A 257 -16.61 -3.72 10.68
C SER A 257 -16.40 -3.54 12.19
N ASN A 258 -15.22 -3.92 12.70
CA ASN A 258 -14.86 -3.72 14.10
C ASN A 258 -14.85 -2.22 14.46
N PHE A 259 -14.24 -1.39 13.62
CA PHE A 259 -14.23 0.05 13.79
C PHE A 259 -15.65 0.63 13.83
N ARG A 260 -16.51 0.26 12.88
CA ARG A 260 -17.92 0.70 12.83
C ARG A 260 -18.67 0.33 14.11
N SER A 261 -18.48 -0.90 14.61
CA SER A 261 -19.10 -1.35 15.87
C SER A 261 -18.62 -0.59 17.11
N MET A 262 -17.34 -0.17 17.12
CA MET A 262 -16.78 0.69 18.16
C MET A 262 -17.34 2.11 18.03
N ALA A 263 -17.31 2.69 16.84
CA ALA A 263 -17.81 4.02 16.53
C ALA A 263 -19.28 4.20 16.94
N GLN A 264 -20.10 3.17 16.74
CA GLN A 264 -21.51 3.12 17.16
C GLN A 264 -21.70 3.45 18.65
N LYS A 265 -20.86 2.87 19.50
CA LYS A 265 -20.96 3.02 20.96
C LYS A 265 -20.42 4.36 21.45
N VAL A 266 -19.63 5.04 20.63
CA VAL A 266 -18.87 6.24 21.03
C VAL A 266 -19.56 7.52 20.53
N VAL A 267 -20.00 7.56 19.27
CA VAL A 267 -20.56 8.79 18.67
C VAL A 267 -21.93 9.14 19.22
N ILE A 268 -22.76 8.14 19.51
CA ILE A 268 -24.13 8.35 19.96
C ILE A 268 -24.09 8.84 21.42
N PRO A 269 -24.63 10.02 21.73
CA PRO A 269 -24.74 10.48 23.10
C PRO A 269 -25.44 9.44 23.98
N LYS A 270 -24.94 9.23 25.20
CA LYS A 270 -25.48 8.23 26.14
C LYS A 270 -26.99 8.36 26.37
N GLU A 271 -27.53 9.58 26.26
CA GLU A 271 -28.97 9.90 26.35
C GLU A 271 -29.81 9.15 25.29
N TYR A 272 -29.24 8.89 24.12
CA TYR A 272 -29.93 8.30 22.96
C TYR A 272 -29.48 6.87 22.63
N GLN A 273 -28.45 6.37 23.32
CA GLN A 273 -27.88 5.07 23.03
C GLN A 273 -28.88 3.93 23.28
N GLU A 274 -29.50 3.89 24.46
CA GLU A 274 -30.47 2.84 24.81
C GLU A 274 -31.73 2.90 23.93
N THR A 275 -32.18 4.11 23.54
CA THR A 275 -33.37 4.28 22.69
C THR A 275 -33.13 3.81 21.26
N PHE A 276 -31.95 4.08 20.70
CA PHE A 276 -31.57 3.62 19.36
C PHE A 276 -31.22 2.13 19.31
N GLU A 277 -30.53 1.60 20.33
CA GLU A 277 -30.21 0.17 20.41
C GLU A 277 -31.48 -0.70 20.54
N SER A 278 -32.47 -0.26 21.33
CA SER A 278 -33.70 -1.02 21.57
C SER A 278 -34.79 -0.81 20.52
N GLY A 279 -34.90 0.40 19.96
CA GLY A 279 -35.95 0.74 18.99
C GLY A 279 -35.52 0.68 17.53
N GLY A 280 -34.22 0.48 17.27
CA GLY A 280 -33.65 0.33 15.94
C GLY A 280 -34.02 1.46 14.97
N GLN A 281 -34.26 1.11 13.71
CA GLN A 281 -34.57 2.05 12.63
C GLN A 281 -35.80 2.93 12.90
N GLU A 282 -36.82 2.42 13.60
CA GLU A 282 -38.00 3.21 13.95
C GLU A 282 -37.69 4.31 14.96
N ALA A 283 -36.85 4.04 15.97
CA ALA A 283 -36.45 5.05 16.96
C ALA A 283 -35.64 6.18 16.35
N ILE A 284 -34.71 5.84 15.44
CA ILE A 284 -33.92 6.83 14.70
C ILE A 284 -34.82 7.69 13.82
N SER A 285 -35.80 7.07 13.15
CA SER A 285 -36.72 7.78 12.27
C SER A 285 -37.64 8.73 13.04
N LYS A 286 -38.11 8.33 14.23
CA LYS A 286 -38.87 9.20 15.14
C LYS A 286 -37.99 10.33 15.67
N PHE A 287 -36.76 10.03 16.07
CA PHE A 287 -35.83 11.05 16.56
C PHE A 287 -35.51 12.09 15.49
N ALA A 288 -35.33 11.68 14.23
CA ALA A 288 -35.14 12.61 13.11
C ALA A 288 -36.33 13.55 12.90
N GLN A 289 -37.55 13.12 13.25
CA GLN A 289 -38.74 13.97 13.19
C GLN A 289 -38.90 14.87 14.43
N GLU A 290 -38.57 14.36 15.62
CA GLU A 290 -38.73 15.07 16.89
C GLU A 290 -37.61 16.10 17.15
N ASN A 291 -36.36 15.77 16.77
CA ASN A 291 -35.19 16.61 16.98
C ASN A 291 -34.34 16.68 15.68
N PRO A 292 -34.85 17.29 14.60
CA PRO A 292 -34.22 17.25 13.28
C PRO A 292 -32.80 17.83 13.26
N LEU A 293 -32.55 18.89 14.02
CA LEU A 293 -31.24 19.54 14.08
C LEU A 293 -30.18 18.69 14.82
N GLU A 294 -30.54 18.12 15.98
CA GLU A 294 -29.61 17.22 16.71
C GLU A 294 -29.33 15.95 15.88
N TYR A 295 -30.33 15.47 15.15
CA TYR A 295 -30.18 14.36 14.21
C TYR A 295 -29.22 14.69 13.07
N GLU A 296 -29.33 15.87 12.45
CA GLU A 296 -28.42 16.31 11.38
C GLU A 296 -26.96 16.40 11.86
N ILE A 297 -26.73 16.93 13.08
CA ILE A 297 -25.40 16.96 13.69
C ILE A 297 -24.83 15.55 13.83
N MET A 298 -25.60 14.63 14.42
CA MET A 298 -25.16 13.24 14.61
C MET A 298 -24.96 12.52 13.29
N GLU A 299 -25.83 12.71 12.30
CA GLU A 299 -25.69 12.08 10.98
C GLU A 299 -24.46 12.56 10.23
N LYS A 300 -24.21 13.88 10.21
CA LYS A 300 -23.03 14.46 9.57
C LYS A 300 -21.74 13.99 10.25
N ALA A 301 -21.70 14.00 11.58
CA ALA A 301 -20.54 13.54 12.34
C ALA A 301 -20.28 12.05 12.13
N SER A 302 -21.34 11.22 12.16
CA SER A 302 -21.26 9.79 11.89
C SER A 302 -20.75 9.49 10.48
N LYS A 303 -21.25 10.20 9.48
CA LYS A 303 -20.80 10.05 8.09
C LYS A 303 -19.30 10.36 7.96
N ASN A 304 -18.86 11.49 8.49
CA ASN A 304 -17.46 11.89 8.44
C ASN A 304 -16.55 10.90 9.17
N LEU A 305 -16.96 10.44 10.37
CA LEU A 305 -16.22 9.44 11.12
C LEU A 305 -16.07 8.13 10.35
N LEU A 306 -17.15 7.65 9.73
CA LEU A 306 -17.09 6.42 8.95
C LEU A 306 -16.19 6.57 7.72
N THR A 307 -16.30 7.68 6.99
CA THR A 307 -15.42 7.95 5.84
C THR A 307 -13.95 7.96 6.29
N TYR A 308 -13.62 8.75 7.31
CA TYR A 308 -12.25 8.88 7.79
C TYR A 308 -11.71 7.58 8.40
N GLY A 309 -12.51 6.87 9.18
CA GLY A 309 -12.10 5.61 9.78
C GLY A 309 -11.93 4.47 8.78
N ASP A 310 -12.83 4.36 7.79
CA ASP A 310 -12.69 3.37 6.72
C ASP A 310 -11.43 3.67 5.88
N THR A 311 -11.20 4.93 5.51
CA THR A 311 -10.02 5.35 4.74
C THR A 311 -8.72 5.15 5.53
N LEU A 312 -8.67 5.49 6.82
CA LEU A 312 -7.52 5.19 7.67
C LEU A 312 -7.25 3.68 7.75
N THR A 313 -8.30 2.87 7.88
CA THR A 313 -8.17 1.40 7.90
C THR A 313 -7.61 0.88 6.57
N ASP A 314 -8.06 1.42 5.44
CA ASP A 314 -7.54 1.07 4.12
C ASP A 314 -6.05 1.41 3.98
N ILE A 315 -5.62 2.56 4.49
CA ILE A 315 -4.22 3.00 4.46
C ILE A 315 -3.35 2.13 5.38
N PHE A 316 -3.77 1.92 6.63
CA PHE A 316 -3.01 1.14 7.61
C PHE A 316 -2.80 -0.31 7.21
N MET A 317 -3.80 -0.90 6.55
CA MET A 317 -3.74 -2.29 6.07
C MET A 317 -3.11 -2.42 4.68
N GLU A 318 -2.64 -1.32 4.09
CA GLU A 318 -2.07 -1.24 2.73
C GLU A 318 -3.03 -1.69 1.62
N ALA A 319 -4.34 -1.53 1.84
CA ALA A 319 -5.35 -1.77 0.79
C ALA A 319 -5.35 -0.64 -0.26
N THR A 320 -5.06 0.58 0.19
CA THR A 320 -4.94 1.77 -0.65
C THR A 320 -3.67 2.53 -0.26
N PRO A 321 -2.81 2.93 -1.21
CA PRO A 321 -1.65 3.75 -0.91
C PRO A 321 -2.08 5.17 -0.46
N LEU A 322 -1.28 5.79 0.40
CA LEU A 322 -1.49 7.19 0.78
C LEU A 322 -1.20 8.12 -0.40
N ASP A 323 -2.24 8.61 -1.04
CA ASP A 323 -2.20 9.66 -2.06
C ASP A 323 -2.50 11.05 -1.46
N GLN A 324 -1.55 11.98 -1.48
CA GLN A 324 -1.75 13.35 -0.98
C GLN A 324 -2.59 14.24 -1.92
N SER A 325 -2.85 13.77 -3.14
CA SER A 325 -3.73 14.42 -4.11
C SER A 325 -5.21 14.23 -3.75
N ASP A 326 -5.54 13.15 -3.04
CA ASP A 326 -6.88 12.90 -2.52
C ASP A 326 -7.17 13.86 -1.34
N PRO A 327 -8.23 14.69 -1.43
CA PRO A 327 -8.60 15.61 -0.35
C PRO A 327 -8.82 14.91 1.00
N ILE A 328 -9.37 13.69 1.01
CA ILE A 328 -9.65 12.95 2.26
C ILE A 328 -8.34 12.52 2.92
N HIS A 329 -7.39 12.03 2.11
CA HIS A 329 -6.09 11.62 2.62
C HIS A 329 -5.31 12.83 3.17
N LYS A 330 -5.36 13.95 2.47
CA LYS A 330 -4.76 15.20 2.94
C LYS A 330 -5.37 15.65 4.26
N ASP A 331 -6.70 15.70 4.34
CA ASP A 331 -7.43 16.06 5.57
C ASP A 331 -7.06 15.13 6.73
N LEU A 332 -6.91 13.82 6.47
CA LEU A 332 -6.50 12.84 7.47
C LEU A 332 -5.06 13.06 7.96
N VAL A 333 -4.13 13.33 7.05
CA VAL A 333 -2.73 13.63 7.41
C VAL A 333 -2.68 14.90 8.25
N ASP A 334 -3.37 15.97 7.82
CA ASP A 334 -3.44 17.22 8.56
C ASP A 334 -4.10 17.03 9.93
N TRP A 335 -5.17 16.23 10.01
CA TRP A 335 -5.82 15.87 11.27
C TRP A 335 -4.88 15.11 12.21
N VAL A 336 -4.18 14.07 11.74
CA VAL A 336 -3.22 13.31 12.56
C VAL A 336 -2.12 14.24 13.07
N ASN A 337 -1.56 15.08 12.20
CA ASN A 337 -0.51 16.04 12.58
C ASN A 337 -1.01 17.02 13.65
N ASN A 338 -2.22 17.55 13.48
CA ASN A 338 -2.83 18.45 14.46
C ASN A 338 -3.11 17.76 15.80
N GLU A 339 -3.57 16.51 15.82
CA GLU A 339 -3.76 15.77 17.07
C GLU A 339 -2.43 15.49 17.76
N GLN A 340 -1.41 15.06 17.03
CA GLN A 340 -0.06 14.85 17.58
C GLN A 340 0.49 16.15 18.18
N ASP A 341 0.35 17.27 17.47
CA ASP A 341 0.72 18.61 17.94
C ASP A 341 0.02 18.98 19.24
N ASN A 342 -1.30 18.80 19.29
CA ASN A 342 -2.12 19.12 20.44
C ASN A 342 -1.75 18.24 21.64
N PHE A 343 -1.49 16.95 21.41
CA PHE A 343 -1.04 16.02 22.44
C PHE A 343 0.33 16.43 23.02
N ILE A 344 1.27 16.78 22.14
CA ILE A 344 2.60 17.25 22.53
C ILE A 344 2.50 18.55 23.35
N LYS A 345 1.71 19.52 22.87
CA LYS A 345 1.45 20.79 23.58
C LYS A 345 0.77 20.58 24.93
N GLY A 346 -0.02 19.50 25.09
CA GLY A 346 -0.64 19.10 26.35
C GLY A 346 0.36 18.71 27.45
N GLY A 347 1.59 18.34 27.09
CA GLY A 347 2.71 18.15 28.02
C GLY A 347 2.74 16.81 28.78
N GLN A 348 1.81 15.90 28.50
CA GLN A 348 1.81 14.52 29.00
C GLN A 348 2.34 13.55 27.93
N THR A 349 3.60 13.74 27.53
CA THR A 349 4.23 13.00 26.43
C THR A 349 5.11 11.84 26.90
N GLU A 350 5.09 11.48 28.19
CA GLU A 350 5.90 10.39 28.73
C GLU A 350 4.98 9.27 29.22
N GLN A 351 5.18 8.06 28.72
CA GLN A 351 4.44 6.86 29.10
C GLN A 351 5.41 5.71 29.31
N ASP A 352 5.32 5.05 30.47
CA ASP A 352 6.16 3.89 30.81
C ASP A 352 7.67 4.14 30.64
N GLY A 353 8.12 5.37 30.92
CA GLY A 353 9.52 5.80 30.78
C GLY A 353 9.98 6.05 29.34
N ARG A 354 9.07 5.97 28.36
CA ARG A 354 9.31 6.30 26.95
C ARG A 354 8.73 7.66 26.62
N VAL A 355 9.36 8.36 25.68
CA VAL A 355 8.91 9.68 25.22
C VAL A 355 8.09 9.52 23.93
N PHE A 356 6.97 10.24 23.86
CA PHE A 356 6.13 10.26 22.68
C PHE A 356 6.89 10.91 21.52
N MET A 357 6.86 10.25 20.38
CA MET A 357 7.38 10.78 19.14
C MET A 357 6.33 10.66 18.06
N ARG A 358 6.34 11.64 17.16
CA ARG A 358 5.44 11.68 16.02
C ARG A 358 5.64 10.45 15.14
N ARG A 359 4.54 9.95 14.60
CA ARG A 359 4.50 8.68 13.88
C ARG A 359 5.40 8.67 12.64
N GLU A 360 5.40 9.76 11.89
CA GLU A 360 6.21 9.93 10.68
C GLU A 360 7.73 9.89 10.97
N ARG A 361 8.15 10.24 12.19
CA ARG A 361 9.55 10.13 12.65
C ARG A 361 9.84 8.81 13.37
N TYR A 362 8.83 8.21 13.99
CA TYR A 362 9.00 6.95 14.71
C TYR A 362 9.44 5.80 13.82
N PHE A 363 8.83 5.69 12.64
CA PHE A 363 9.19 4.63 11.70
C PHE A 363 10.49 4.91 10.92
N SER A 364 10.99 6.15 10.90
CA SER A 364 12.30 6.47 10.31
C SER A 364 13.47 6.22 11.27
N LEU A 365 13.22 6.03 12.58
CA LEU A 365 14.29 5.70 13.53
C LEU A 365 14.83 4.28 13.32
N PRO A 366 16.16 4.09 13.50
CA PRO A 366 16.75 2.76 13.62
C PRO A 366 16.19 1.99 14.83
N GLU A 367 16.06 0.67 14.70
CA GLU A 367 15.36 -0.18 15.67
C GLU A 367 15.94 -0.14 17.09
N ASN A 368 17.26 0.06 17.21
CA ASN A 368 17.95 0.21 18.49
C ASN A 368 17.51 1.46 19.30
N GLN A 369 17.07 2.52 18.63
CA GLN A 369 16.62 3.77 19.27
C GLN A 369 15.11 3.77 19.56
N ARG A 370 14.32 2.93 18.87
CA ARG A 370 12.86 2.87 19.04
C ARG A 370 12.43 2.47 20.45
N SER A 371 13.28 1.79 21.21
CA SER A 371 13.02 1.39 22.61
C SER A 371 12.84 2.58 23.57
N GLN A 372 13.40 3.75 23.24
CA GLN A 372 13.33 4.96 24.07
C GLN A 372 12.06 5.79 23.81
N TYR A 373 11.35 5.48 22.71
CA TYR A 373 10.21 6.25 22.25
C TYR A 373 8.96 5.38 22.13
N TYR A 374 7.80 6.02 22.08
CA TYR A 374 6.56 5.39 21.66
C TYR A 374 5.80 6.33 20.73
N THR A 375 4.89 5.79 19.95
CA THR A 375 3.97 6.55 19.09
C THR A 375 2.58 5.94 19.17
N TRP A 376 1.58 6.59 18.57
CA TRP A 376 0.24 6.05 18.50
C TRP A 376 0.15 4.89 17.51
N SER A 377 -0.42 3.77 17.96
CA SER A 377 -0.76 2.66 17.09
C SER A 377 -1.94 3.00 16.18
N ASP A 378 -2.19 2.16 15.18
CA ASP A 378 -3.31 2.30 14.24
C ASP A 378 -4.65 2.31 14.98
N ASP A 379 -4.79 1.38 15.93
CA ASP A 379 -5.96 1.28 16.79
C ASP A 379 -6.13 2.51 17.69
N ASP A 380 -5.04 3.11 18.17
CA ASP A 380 -5.09 4.32 18.98
C ASP A 380 -5.62 5.50 18.15
N LEU A 381 -5.14 5.66 16.92
CA LEU A 381 -5.63 6.70 16.01
C LEU A 381 -7.12 6.54 15.71
N LEU A 382 -7.58 5.32 15.43
CA LEU A 382 -9.01 5.05 15.22
C LEU A 382 -9.85 5.35 16.47
N LYS A 383 -9.36 5.01 17.67
CA LYS A 383 -10.03 5.36 18.93
C LYS A 383 -10.05 6.86 19.18
N ILE A 384 -8.93 7.56 18.96
CA ILE A 384 -8.83 9.02 19.11
C ILE A 384 -9.81 9.69 18.15
N LEU A 385 -9.89 9.25 16.90
CA LEU A 385 -10.84 9.75 15.92
C LEU A 385 -12.29 9.64 16.44
N ALA A 386 -12.69 8.46 16.91
CA ALA A 386 -14.04 8.24 17.44
C ALA A 386 -14.34 9.12 18.68
N LEU A 387 -13.39 9.23 19.61
CA LEU A 387 -13.53 10.06 20.81
C LEU A 387 -13.63 11.55 20.46
N ARG A 388 -12.85 12.04 19.49
CA ARG A 388 -12.91 13.43 19.03
C ARG A 388 -14.23 13.73 18.34
N THR A 389 -14.73 12.82 17.51
CA THR A 389 -16.06 12.97 16.92
C THR A 389 -17.14 13.00 18.00
N GLN A 390 -17.06 12.15 19.02
CA GLN A 390 -17.99 12.20 20.16
C GLN A 390 -17.95 13.56 20.86
N GLU A 391 -16.75 14.08 21.15
CA GLU A 391 -16.58 15.39 21.78
C GLU A 391 -17.19 16.51 20.91
N GLN A 392 -16.93 16.48 19.59
CA GLN A 392 -17.52 17.44 18.65
C GLN A 392 -19.05 17.36 18.61
N VAL A 393 -19.64 16.16 18.60
CA VAL A 393 -21.10 15.97 18.64
C VAL A 393 -21.67 16.54 19.93
N HIS A 394 -21.08 16.22 21.08
CA HIS A 394 -21.54 16.76 22.37
C HIS A 394 -21.46 18.28 22.42
N GLN A 395 -20.35 18.87 21.96
CA GLN A 395 -20.19 20.32 21.92
C GLN A 395 -21.17 20.99 20.95
N ALA A 396 -21.39 20.40 19.76
CA ALA A 396 -22.30 20.92 18.77
C ALA A 396 -23.77 20.87 19.24
N ILE A 397 -24.20 19.74 19.84
CA ILE A 397 -25.53 19.61 20.45
C ILE A 397 -25.69 20.61 21.61
N ALA A 398 -24.70 20.73 22.50
CA ALA A 398 -24.75 21.66 23.62
C ALA A 398 -24.87 23.12 23.15
N LYS A 399 -24.05 23.52 22.17
CA LYS A 399 -24.10 24.87 21.56
C LYS A 399 -25.44 25.12 20.88
N GLN A 400 -25.99 24.12 20.18
CA GLN A 400 -27.29 24.24 19.55
C GLN A 400 -28.41 24.40 20.59
N ARG A 401 -28.39 23.61 21.68
CA ARG A 401 -29.32 23.74 22.80
C ARG A 401 -29.24 25.13 23.43
N GLU A 402 -28.03 25.66 23.65
CA GLU A 402 -27.81 27.01 24.17
C GLU A 402 -28.40 28.09 23.26
N VAL A 403 -28.25 27.95 21.93
CA VAL A 403 -28.84 28.89 20.96
C VAL A 403 -30.37 28.82 20.98
N LEU A 404 -30.94 27.61 21.06
CA LEU A 404 -32.39 27.42 21.17
C LEU A 404 -32.95 28.03 22.45
N GLU A 405 -32.30 27.79 23.59
CA GLU A 405 -32.68 28.39 24.88
C GLU A 405 -32.65 29.92 24.82
N LYS A 406 -31.60 30.52 24.26
CA LYS A 406 -31.49 31.98 24.06
C LYS A 406 -32.57 32.53 23.12
N SER A 407 -33.05 31.73 22.17
CA SER A 407 -34.15 32.10 21.27
C SER A 407 -35.54 31.96 21.89
N GLY A 408 -35.63 31.54 23.16
CA GLY A 408 -36.89 31.36 23.89
C GLY A 408 -37.51 29.97 23.73
N TYR A 409 -36.80 29.02 23.12
CA TYR A 409 -37.24 27.64 23.03
C TYR A 409 -36.90 26.91 24.34
N VAL A 410 -37.92 26.53 25.11
CA VAL A 410 -37.77 25.66 26.28
C VAL A 410 -38.18 24.25 25.86
N ARG A 411 -37.23 23.31 25.90
CA ARG A 411 -37.52 21.90 25.64
C ARG A 411 -38.52 21.41 26.69
N GLN A 412 -39.74 21.09 26.27
CA GLN A 412 -40.62 20.28 27.12
C GLN A 412 -40.00 18.89 27.17
N GLU A 413 -39.22 18.61 28.22
CA GLU A 413 -38.82 17.24 28.51
C GLU A 413 -40.09 16.40 28.55
N ALA A 414 -40.22 15.48 27.59
CA ALA A 414 -41.26 14.47 27.65
C ALA A 414 -41.00 13.68 28.93
N SER A 415 -41.74 13.98 29.99
CA SER A 415 -41.66 13.30 31.26
C SER A 415 -41.65 11.81 30.96
N ALA A 416 -40.56 11.13 31.30
CA ALA A 416 -40.46 9.68 31.22
C ALA A 416 -41.75 9.14 31.85
N GLN A 417 -42.60 8.52 31.02
CA GLN A 417 -43.81 7.89 31.51
C GLN A 417 -43.36 6.80 32.48
N VAL A 418 -43.39 7.11 33.78
CA VAL A 418 -43.30 6.16 34.86
C VAL A 418 -44.38 5.12 34.59
N LYS A 419 -43.99 3.98 34.01
CA LYS A 419 -44.84 2.81 33.83
C LYS A 419 -45.36 2.44 35.22
N LYS A 420 -46.61 2.81 35.51
CA LYS A 420 -47.31 2.31 36.70
C LYS A 420 -47.30 0.77 36.64
N PRO A 421 -46.93 0.09 37.74
CA PRO A 421 -46.91 -1.37 37.77
C PRO A 421 -48.33 -1.90 37.59
N LYS A 422 -48.54 -2.65 36.51
CA LYS A 422 -49.80 -3.34 36.22
C LYS A 422 -49.92 -4.50 37.22
N LYS A 423 -50.93 -4.44 38.11
CA LYS A 423 -51.27 -5.55 39.02
C LYS A 423 -51.50 -6.85 38.22
N PRO A 424 -51.08 -8.02 38.72
CA PRO A 424 -51.29 -9.29 38.04
C PRO A 424 -52.78 -9.66 38.07
N ALA A 425 -53.39 -9.80 36.89
CA ALA A 425 -54.73 -10.36 36.74
C ALA A 425 -54.63 -11.89 36.64
N LYS A 426 -55.42 -12.57 37.48
CA LYS A 426 -55.61 -14.02 37.55
C LYS A 426 -56.22 -14.57 36.26
N VAL A 427 -55.78 -15.78 35.93
CA VAL A 427 -56.07 -16.66 34.79
C VAL A 427 -57.58 -16.90 34.56
N ALA A 428 -57.99 -16.94 33.29
CA ALA A 428 -59.07 -17.81 32.82
C ALA A 428 -58.73 -18.34 31.42
N GLN A 429 -58.42 -19.63 31.35
CA GLN A 429 -58.20 -20.39 30.13
C GLN A 429 -59.49 -20.49 29.31
N LYS A 430 -59.39 -20.38 27.98
CA LYS A 430 -60.33 -21.02 27.05
C LYS A 430 -59.54 -21.83 26.01
N PRO A 431 -60.00 -23.06 25.69
CA PRO A 431 -59.28 -23.97 24.82
C PRO A 431 -59.37 -23.61 23.33
N LEU A 432 -58.32 -24.03 22.63
CA LEU A 432 -58.12 -24.02 21.18
C LEU A 432 -59.33 -24.59 20.43
N VAL A 433 -59.79 -23.86 19.41
CA VAL A 433 -60.55 -24.43 18.29
C VAL A 433 -59.86 -24.01 16.98
N VAL A 434 -59.72 -25.03 16.16
CA VAL A 434 -58.96 -25.22 14.91
C VAL A 434 -59.37 -24.25 13.81
N ASP A 435 -58.43 -23.80 12.96
CA ASP A 435 -58.70 -23.81 11.52
C ASP A 435 -57.43 -23.88 10.66
N THR A 436 -57.35 -24.95 9.87
CA THR A 436 -56.36 -25.24 8.84
C THR A 436 -56.80 -24.61 7.52
N LYS A 437 -56.07 -23.62 7.00
CA LYS A 437 -56.05 -23.33 5.55
C LYS A 437 -54.64 -22.96 5.08
N PRO A 438 -54.18 -23.50 3.94
CA PRO A 438 -52.88 -23.20 3.34
C PRO A 438 -52.94 -21.83 2.65
N ARG A 439 -51.95 -20.97 2.89
CA ARG A 439 -51.85 -19.68 2.20
C ARG A 439 -51.03 -19.83 0.93
N GLN A 440 -51.68 -19.54 -0.18
CA GLN A 440 -51.13 -19.42 -1.53
C GLN A 440 -49.96 -18.43 -1.56
N GLY A 441 -49.00 -18.73 -2.44
CA GLY A 441 -47.87 -17.85 -2.75
C GLY A 441 -48.34 -16.55 -3.38
N ASP A 442 -47.79 -15.45 -2.87
CA ASP A 442 -47.83 -14.15 -3.51
C ASP A 442 -46.42 -13.82 -4.01
N ASN A 443 -46.30 -13.82 -5.34
CA ASN A 443 -45.25 -13.11 -6.06
C ASN A 443 -45.47 -11.62 -5.85
N LEU A 444 -44.55 -10.95 -5.16
CA LEU A 444 -44.46 -9.50 -5.17
C LEU A 444 -43.05 -9.06 -5.53
N ASN A 445 -42.94 -8.68 -6.81
CA ASN A 445 -42.06 -7.65 -7.35
C ASN A 445 -41.40 -6.78 -6.26
N ARG A 446 -40.13 -7.06 -5.96
CA ARG A 446 -39.25 -6.06 -5.34
C ARG A 446 -38.76 -5.13 -6.44
N THR A 447 -39.48 -4.04 -6.66
CA THR A 447 -38.84 -2.82 -7.12
C THR A 447 -37.89 -2.37 -6.01
N THR A 448 -36.59 -2.51 -6.25
CA THR A 448 -35.53 -1.97 -5.42
C THR A 448 -35.64 -0.45 -5.41
N LYS A 449 -36.42 0.11 -4.47
CA LYS A 449 -36.19 1.47 -3.99
C LYS A 449 -34.76 1.51 -3.47
N LYS A 450 -33.91 2.32 -4.10
CA LYS A 450 -32.61 2.74 -3.56
C LYS A 450 -32.78 3.02 -2.07
N LYS A 451 -32.22 2.17 -1.22
CA LYS A 451 -32.07 2.46 0.21
C LYS A 451 -31.27 3.77 0.27
N ALA A 452 -31.83 4.79 0.89
CA ALA A 452 -31.05 5.98 1.23
C ALA A 452 -29.94 5.51 2.18
N ASN A 453 -28.68 5.72 1.77
CA ASN A 453 -27.50 5.43 2.57
C ASN A 453 -27.47 6.42 3.76
N ASN A 454 -28.24 6.13 4.80
CA ASN A 454 -28.27 6.90 6.02
C ASN A 454 -27.08 6.45 6.89
N ALA A 455 -26.16 7.37 7.15
CA ALA A 455 -24.93 7.05 7.87
C ALA A 455 -25.21 6.58 9.30
N MET A 456 -26.25 7.09 9.97
CA MET A 456 -26.64 6.63 11.31
C MET A 456 -27.14 5.18 11.29
N LEU A 457 -27.85 4.76 10.24
CA LEU A 457 -28.27 3.37 10.09
C LEU A 457 -27.07 2.43 9.86
N ASN A 458 -26.10 2.87 9.05
CA ASN A 458 -24.88 2.11 8.81
C ASN A 458 -23.99 2.01 10.05
N VAL A 459 -23.87 3.10 10.84
CA VAL A 459 -23.17 3.08 12.13
C VAL A 459 -23.87 2.13 13.10
N LEU A 460 -25.21 2.09 13.10
CA LEU A 460 -25.98 1.25 14.02
C LEU A 460 -26.14 -0.22 13.57
N GLY A 461 -25.64 -0.57 12.39
CA GLY A 461 -25.68 -1.94 11.85
C GLY A 461 -27.05 -2.37 11.31
N PHE A 462 -27.89 -1.43 10.85
CA PHE A 462 -29.26 -1.69 10.36
C PHE A 462 -29.42 -1.64 8.83
#